data_AF-A0A2V6S5C8-F1
#
_entry.id   AF-A0A2V6S5C8-F1
#
_cell.length_a   1.000
_cell.length_b   1.000
_cell.length_c   1.000
_cell.angle_alpha   90.00
_cell.angle_beta   90.00
_cell.angle_gamma   90.00
#
_symmetry.space_group_name_H-M   'P 1'
#
loop_
_entity.id
_entity.type
_entity.pdbx_description
1 polymer ?
#
loop_
_entity_poly.entity_id
_entity_poly.type
_entity_poly.pdbx_seq_one_letter_code
_entity_poly.pdbx_strand_id
1 'polypeptide(L)'
;MSRGAFSPPGFQLALGLKDIRLVLRTADQLGAPMPVAGVAYDHFLSAASRGRGGLDWTAVSEVVHEAAGLAPAWGSSTSDPVNVR
;
A
#
# COMPACT_ATOMS: atom_id res chain seq x y z
N MET A 1 11.06 -7.56 1.13
CA MET A 1 9.65 -7.99 1.07
C MET A 1 9.35 -8.78 2.34
N SER A 2 8.25 -8.49 3.03
CA SER A 2 7.84 -9.21 4.24
C SER A 2 7.55 -10.68 3.92
N ARG A 3 7.97 -11.61 4.78
CA ARG A 3 7.76 -13.07 4.61
C ARG A 3 6.41 -13.57 5.16
N GLY A 4 5.55 -12.68 5.66
CA GLY A 4 4.21 -12.99 6.21
C GLY A 4 3.11 -12.15 5.55
N ALA A 5 1.92 -12.10 6.16
CA ALA A 5 0.76 -11.28 5.75
C ALA A 5 1.03 -9.77 5.94
N PHE A 6 2.07 -9.25 5.28
CA PHE A 6 2.52 -7.86 5.33
C PHE A 6 3.01 -7.39 6.71
N SER A 7 3.24 -8.33 7.64
CA SER A 7 3.78 -8.08 8.97
C SER A 7 4.84 -9.14 9.34
N PRO A 8 5.95 -8.77 10.01
CA PRO A 8 6.35 -7.39 10.32
C PRO A 8 6.69 -6.60 9.03
N PRO A 9 6.50 -5.27 9.03
CA PRO A 9 6.79 -4.45 7.86
C PRO A 9 8.31 -4.38 7.64
N GLY A 10 8.77 -4.70 6.42
CA GLY A 10 10.14 -4.36 6.00
C GLY A 10 10.24 -2.87 5.66
N PHE A 11 9.16 -2.30 5.12
CA PHE A 11 9.00 -0.87 4.93
C PHE A 11 7.52 -0.51 5.07
N GLN A 12 7.18 0.41 5.96
CA GLN A 12 5.79 0.74 6.24
C GLN A 12 5.10 1.41 5.04
N LEU A 13 3.85 1.01 4.79
CA LEU A 13 3.02 1.56 3.73
C LEU A 13 2.83 3.08 3.86
N ALA A 14 2.68 3.58 5.09
CA ALA A 14 2.58 5.02 5.36
C ALA A 14 3.84 5.79 4.90
N LEU A 15 5.02 5.17 4.99
CA LEU A 15 6.27 5.76 4.49
C LEU A 15 6.33 5.74 2.96
N GLY A 16 5.84 4.67 2.33
CA GLY A 16 5.68 4.64 0.86
C GLY A 16 4.77 5.74 0.34
N LEU A 17 3.63 5.98 1.01
CA LEU A 17 2.73 7.09 0.66
C LEU A 17 3.40 8.47 0.83
N LYS A 18 4.22 8.64 1.87
CA LYS A 18 5.01 9.87 2.05
C LYS A 18 5.96 10.09 0.87
N ASP A 19 6.69 9.07 0.46
CA ASP A 19 7.69 9.21 -0.61
C ASP A 19 7.04 9.48 -1.97
N ILE A 20 5.89 8.85 -2.27
CA ILE A 20 5.13 9.15 -3.51
C ILE A 20 4.65 10.60 -3.53
N ARG A 21 4.21 11.15 -2.39
CA ARG A 21 3.85 12.58 -2.29
C ARG A 21 5.05 13.48 -2.58
N LEU A 22 6.24 13.11 -2.12
CA LEU A 22 7.46 13.86 -2.42
C LEU A 22 7.79 13.80 -3.92
N VAL A 23 7.71 12.62 -4.54
CA VAL A 23 7.92 12.43 -5.99
C VAL A 23 6.96 13.29 -6.79
N LEU A 24 5.66 13.24 -6.51
CA LEU A 24 4.66 14.01 -7.26
C LEU A 24 4.86 15.53 -7.11
N ARG A 25 5.19 16.02 -5.90
CA ARG A 25 5.47 17.45 -5.70
C ARG A 25 6.71 17.91 -6.46
N THR A 26 7.78 17.13 -6.45
CA THR A 26 9.01 17.46 -7.19
C THR A 26 8.76 17.41 -8.70
N ALA A 27 7.99 16.43 -9.17
CA ALA A 27 7.63 16.29 -10.57
C ALA A 27 6.81 17.49 -11.08
N ASP A 28 5.86 17.97 -10.28
CA ASP A 28 5.07 19.19 -10.57
C ASP A 28 5.97 20.43 -10.70
N GLN A 29 6.91 20.62 -9.77
CA GLN A 29 7.89 21.73 -9.82
C GLN A 29 8.77 21.72 -11.08
N LEU A 30 9.02 20.55 -11.65
CA LEU A 30 9.86 20.37 -12.84
C LEU A 30 9.03 20.27 -14.14
N GLY A 31 7.70 20.31 -14.05
CA GLY A 31 6.83 20.09 -15.21
C GLY A 31 6.99 18.71 -15.85
N ALA A 32 7.33 17.69 -15.04
CA ALA A 32 7.56 16.33 -15.50
C ALA A 32 6.33 15.43 -15.19
N PRO A 33 5.50 15.06 -16.18
CA PRO A 33 4.33 14.23 -15.93
C PRO A 33 4.71 12.83 -15.44
N MET A 34 4.11 12.38 -14.32
CA MET A 34 4.38 11.07 -13.70
C MET A 34 3.10 10.24 -13.56
N PRO A 35 2.50 9.75 -14.66
CA PRO A 35 1.20 9.06 -14.63
C PRO A 35 1.20 7.78 -13.76
N VAL A 36 2.29 7.01 -13.80
CA VAL A 36 2.45 5.80 -12.97
C VAL A 36 2.51 6.15 -11.48
N ALA A 37 3.16 7.28 -11.12
CA ALA A 37 3.21 7.73 -9.73
C ALA A 37 1.83 8.20 -9.24
N GLY A 38 0.99 8.75 -10.12
CA GLY A 38 -0.41 9.09 -9.82
C GLY A 38 -1.23 7.84 -9.46
N VAL A 39 -1.17 6.80 -10.30
CA VAL A 39 -1.86 5.53 -10.01
C VAL A 39 -1.33 4.90 -8.71
N ALA A 40 -0.02 4.94 -8.49
CA ALA A 40 0.56 4.47 -7.23
C ALA A 40 0.00 5.27 -6.04
N TYR A 41 -0.03 6.61 -6.12
CA TYR A 41 -0.58 7.46 -5.07
C TYR A 41 -2.00 7.05 -4.67
N ASP A 42 -2.87 6.81 -5.64
CA ASP A 42 -4.26 6.43 -5.38
C ASP A 42 -4.35 5.09 -4.65
N HIS A 43 -3.56 4.09 -5.05
CA HIS A 43 -3.52 2.80 -4.36
C HIS A 43 -2.96 2.92 -2.94
N PHE A 44 -1.86 3.66 -2.75
CA PHE A 44 -1.27 3.87 -1.42
C PHE A 44 -2.21 4.65 -0.50
N LEU A 45 -2.90 5.67 -1.02
CA LEU A 45 -3.89 6.44 -0.28
C LEU A 45 -5.08 5.56 0.14
N SER A 46 -5.58 4.73 -0.78
CA SER A 46 -6.67 3.77 -0.51
C SER A 46 -6.28 2.72 0.54
N ALA A 47 -5.07 2.16 0.46
CA ALA A 47 -4.59 1.23 1.47
C ALA A 47 -4.46 1.90 2.85
N ALA A 48 -3.90 3.12 2.90
CA ALA A 48 -3.75 3.87 4.14
C ALA A 48 -5.11 4.23 4.76
N SER A 49 -6.10 4.63 3.96
CA SER A 49 -7.46 4.95 4.46
C SER A 49 -8.19 3.72 5.00
N ARG A 50 -7.84 2.51 4.54
CA ARG A 50 -8.30 1.22 5.08
C ARG A 50 -7.53 0.76 6.33
N GLY A 51 -6.73 1.63 6.95
CA GLY A 51 -5.99 1.33 8.18
C GLY A 51 -4.71 0.51 7.98
N ARG A 52 -4.26 0.29 6.74
CA ARG A 52 -3.09 -0.57 6.42
C ARG A 52 -1.76 0.17 6.50
N GLY A 53 -1.72 1.38 7.05
CA GLY A 53 -0.52 2.23 7.08
C GLY A 53 0.68 1.61 7.81
N GLY A 54 0.42 0.78 8.82
CA GLY A 54 1.45 0.07 9.59
C GLY A 54 1.95 -1.23 8.97
N LEU A 55 1.31 -1.73 7.91
CA LEU A 55 1.73 -2.93 7.19
C LEU A 55 2.89 -2.62 6.25
N ASP A 56 3.52 -3.67 5.72
CA ASP A 56 4.49 -3.55 4.64
C ASP A 56 3.86 -2.85 3.43
N TRP A 57 4.62 -1.99 2.74
CA TRP A 57 4.17 -1.26 1.56
C TRP A 57 3.65 -2.17 0.44
N THR A 58 4.08 -3.44 0.40
CA THR A 58 3.53 -4.45 -0.52
C THR A 58 2.05 -4.75 -0.28
N ALA A 59 1.48 -4.42 0.89
CA ALA A 59 0.03 -4.53 1.17
C ALA A 59 -0.84 -3.65 0.26
N VAL A 60 -0.25 -2.75 -0.52
CA VAL A 60 -0.93 -2.02 -1.59
C VAL A 60 -1.53 -2.97 -2.64
N SER A 61 -0.98 -4.18 -2.82
CA SER A 61 -1.52 -5.20 -3.73
C SER A 61 -2.96 -5.60 -3.36
N GLU A 62 -3.31 -5.55 -2.08
CA GLU A 62 -4.65 -5.89 -1.61
C GLU A 62 -5.71 -4.90 -2.09
N VAL A 63 -5.32 -3.65 -2.35
CA VAL A 63 -6.23 -2.67 -2.97
C VAL A 63 -6.61 -3.12 -4.39
N VAL A 64 -5.65 -3.67 -5.12
CA VAL A 64 -5.85 -4.17 -6.49
C VAL A 64 -6.63 -5.49 -6.47
N HIS A 65 -6.31 -6.41 -5.54
CA HIS A 65 -7.08 -7.65 -5.36
C HIS A 65 -8.56 -7.36 -5.08
N GLU A 66 -8.85 -6.46 -4.15
CA GLU A 66 -10.23 -6.08 -3.81
C GLU A 66 -10.93 -5.39 -4.98
N ALA A 67 -10.24 -4.53 -5.73
CA ALA A 67 -10.79 -3.91 -6.93
C ALA A 67 -11.12 -4.92 -8.04
N ALA A 68 -10.37 -6.03 -8.09
CA ALA A 68 -10.64 -7.16 -8.99
C ALA A 68 -11.74 -8.11 -8.46
N GLY A 69 -12.34 -7.83 -7.30
CA GLY A 69 -13.34 -8.69 -6.68
C GLY A 69 -12.76 -9.98 -6.08
N LEU A 70 -11.44 -10.02 -5.85
CA LEU A 70 -10.76 -11.17 -5.27
C LEU A 70 -10.74 -11.07 -3.74
N ALA A 71 -10.81 -12.22 -3.07
CA ALA A 71 -10.62 -12.30 -1.64
C ALA A 71 -9.20 -11.84 -1.25
N PRO A 72 -9.01 -11.25 -0.06
CA PRO A 72 -7.69 -10.81 0.38
C PRO A 72 -6.72 -11.99 0.46
N ALA A 73 -5.47 -11.74 0.09
CA ALA A 73 -4.43 -12.77 0.05
C ALA A 73 -4.11 -13.34 1.44
N TRP A 74 -4.51 -12.66 2.52
CA TRP A 74 -4.22 -13.05 3.90
C TRP A 74 -5.29 -13.92 4.60
N GLY A 75 -6.24 -14.52 3.87
CA GLY A 75 -7.26 -15.42 4.43
C GLY A 75 -7.05 -16.93 4.22
N SER A 76 -5.98 -17.35 3.53
CA SER A 76 -5.68 -18.77 3.24
C SER A 76 -4.57 -19.38 4.12
N SER A 77 -3.98 -18.58 5.01
CA SER A 77 -2.94 -19.00 5.96
C SER A 77 -3.36 -18.64 7.39
N THR A 78 -3.34 -19.62 8.30
CA THR A 78 -3.86 -19.66 9.68
C THR A 78 -3.23 -18.67 10.68
N SER A 79 -2.71 -17.53 10.23
CA SER A 79 -1.99 -16.56 11.06
C SER A 79 -2.50 -15.16 10.76
N ASP A 80 -3.69 -14.87 11.27
CA ASP A 80 -4.42 -13.63 11.02
C ASP A 80 -4.18 -12.62 12.18
N PRO A 81 -3.48 -11.49 11.96
CA PRO A 81 -3.22 -10.50 13.00
C PRO A 81 -4.31 -9.41 13.09
N VAL A 82 -5.30 -9.40 12.20
CA VAL A 82 -6.29 -8.29 12.10
C VAL A 82 -7.55 -8.58 12.93
N ASN A 83 -7.69 -9.80 13.47
CA ASN A 83 -8.81 -10.19 14.34
C ASN A 83 -8.40 -10.32 15.82
N VAL A 84 -7.54 -9.43 16.31
CA VAL A 84 -7.39 -9.21 17.75
C VAL A 84 -8.41 -8.17 18.17
N ARG A 85 -9.56 -8.67 18.65
CA ARG A 85 -10.44 -7.90 19.55
C ARG A 85 -9.80 -7.80 20.93
#